data_AF-A0A417U0A7-F1
#
_entry.id   AF-A0A417U0A7-F1
#
_cell.length_a   1.000
_cell.length_b   1.000
_cell.length_c   1.000
_cell.angle_alpha   90.00
_cell.angle_beta   90.00
_cell.angle_gamma   90.00
#
_symmetry.space_group_name_H-M   'P 1'
#
loop_
_entity.id
_entity.type
_entity.pdbx_description
1 polymer ?
#
loop_
_entity_poly.entity_id
_entity_poly.type
_entity_poly.pdbx_seq_one_letter_code
_entity_poly.pdbx_strand_id
1 'polypeptide(L)'
;MRVKNISFYMGDNAVQRKHSEENKTIDGRGTAMDSDSIAAKKAQAQKKAMKIIGDAFSGDKQIDDDLNKRREKVRTLQKESGENRAAMKDLQDQREKLLEQGYAADSDEVKNLDEQVKSYAELISDTEDEIQMENAVVRQSKIERLKSDPMVKAREQADSVLEAASDEILGDLIAEGKQHIDEKLEEEKKKAEEAKEKKEELEEQIEARKEDRKEQEKLTEDILEAAKEMENAGNTVSDAQQAIKALMNKMNLVEDDVKGAAVDQGV
;
A
#
# COMPACT_ATOMS: atom_id res chain seq x y z
N MET A 1 19.07 -24.17 51.46
CA MET A 1 20.44 -24.18 50.90
C MET A 1 20.46 -23.20 49.74
N ARG A 2 21.25 -22.13 49.83
CA ARG A 2 21.44 -21.13 48.76
C ARG A 2 22.35 -21.74 47.70
N VAL A 3 22.00 -21.65 46.42
CA VAL A 3 22.99 -21.88 45.35
C VAL A 3 22.95 -20.71 44.38
N LYS A 4 24.15 -20.18 44.17
CA LYS A 4 24.49 -18.91 43.55
C LYS A 4 24.31 -18.96 42.03
N ASN A 5 23.81 -17.89 41.46
CA ASN A 5 24.16 -17.48 40.09
C ASN A 5 25.67 -17.23 40.01
N ILE A 6 26.31 -17.63 38.91
CA ILE A 6 27.29 -16.85 38.13
C ILE A 6 27.48 -17.53 36.77
N SER A 7 27.49 -16.66 35.75
CA SER A 7 27.68 -16.79 34.29
C SER A 7 28.73 -17.77 33.78
N PHE A 8 28.64 -18.18 32.50
CA PHE A 8 29.62 -17.84 31.44
C PHE A 8 29.00 -18.09 30.05
N TYR A 9 29.21 -17.14 29.15
CA TYR A 9 28.74 -17.09 27.76
C TYR A 9 29.89 -17.45 26.80
N MET A 10 29.52 -17.72 25.54
CA MET A 10 30.33 -17.83 24.31
C MET A 10 31.10 -19.14 24.03
N GLY A 11 30.81 -19.69 22.84
CA GLY A 11 31.60 -20.75 22.20
C GLY A 11 30.88 -21.34 21.00
N ASP A 12 30.91 -20.62 19.87
CA ASP A 12 30.53 -21.10 18.54
C ASP A 12 31.15 -22.47 18.22
N ASN A 13 30.36 -23.40 17.65
CA ASN A 13 30.67 -24.03 16.37
C ASN A 13 29.66 -25.13 15.98
N ALA A 14 29.01 -24.87 14.85
CA ALA A 14 28.79 -25.78 13.73
C ALA A 14 28.46 -27.26 14.02
N VAL A 15 27.19 -27.61 13.78
CA VAL A 15 26.84 -28.94 13.24
C VAL A 15 25.86 -28.75 12.08
N GLN A 16 26.39 -28.92 10.87
CA GLN A 16 25.62 -29.18 9.66
C GLN A 16 24.90 -30.53 9.74
N ARG A 17 23.75 -30.62 9.04
CA ARG A 17 23.14 -31.76 8.31
C ARG A 17 21.66 -31.92 8.68
N LYS A 18 20.71 -32.21 7.79
CA LYS A 18 20.64 -32.32 6.33
C LYS A 18 19.16 -32.55 5.96
N HIS A 19 18.75 -32.00 4.82
CA HIS A 19 17.66 -32.39 3.89
C HIS A 19 16.21 -32.48 4.38
N SER A 20 15.32 -31.68 3.78
CA SER A 20 14.30 -32.16 2.83
C SER A 20 13.51 -30.99 2.22
N GLU A 21 13.34 -31.06 0.90
CA GLU A 21 12.32 -30.38 0.08
C GLU A 21 12.19 -28.85 0.23
N GLU A 22 12.87 -28.11 -0.64
CA GLU A 22 12.58 -26.70 -0.91
C GLU A 22 11.18 -26.57 -1.51
N ASN A 23 10.17 -26.46 -0.66
CA ASN A 23 9.03 -25.62 -0.98
C ASN A 23 9.56 -24.19 -1.10
N LYS A 24 9.84 -23.74 -2.33
CA LYS A 24 10.15 -22.34 -2.64
C LYS A 24 8.90 -21.49 -2.40
N THR A 25 8.59 -21.21 -1.14
CA THR A 25 7.72 -20.09 -0.79
C THR A 25 8.44 -18.82 -1.25
N ILE A 26 7.87 -18.16 -2.26
CA ILE A 26 8.30 -16.81 -2.68
C ILE A 26 8.03 -15.90 -1.47
N ASP A 27 9.08 -15.61 -0.71
CA ASP A 27 9.01 -14.70 0.42
C ASP A 27 8.89 -13.27 -0.12
N GLY A 28 7.65 -12.76 -0.13
CA GLY A 28 7.30 -11.41 -0.59
C GLY A 28 7.83 -10.29 0.31
N ARG A 29 8.53 -10.60 1.42
CA ARG A 29 9.16 -9.60 2.29
C ARG A 29 10.35 -8.86 1.66
N GLY A 30 10.83 -9.33 0.51
CA GLY A 30 11.95 -8.71 -0.21
C GLY A 30 11.58 -7.64 -1.24
N THR A 31 10.28 -7.39 -1.50
CA THR A 31 9.87 -6.30 -2.41
C THR A 31 10.04 -4.97 -1.70
N ALA A 32 11.13 -4.28 -2.00
CA ALA A 32 11.37 -2.92 -1.54
C ALA A 32 10.45 -1.97 -2.34
N MET A 33 9.18 -1.89 -1.94
CA MET A 33 8.37 -0.76 -2.38
C MET A 33 8.98 0.53 -1.84
N ASP A 34 8.87 1.61 -2.61
CA ASP A 34 8.82 2.95 -2.04
C ASP A 34 7.56 3.02 -1.17
N SER A 35 7.65 2.60 0.10
CA SER A 35 6.54 2.61 1.06
C SER A 35 5.84 3.98 1.15
N ASP A 36 6.57 5.03 0.76
CA ASP A 36 6.12 6.41 0.62
C ASP A 36 5.05 6.60 -0.48
N SER A 37 5.12 5.86 -1.60
CA SER A 37 4.15 5.91 -2.70
C SER A 37 2.78 5.37 -2.28
N ILE A 38 2.74 4.18 -1.67
CA ILE A 38 1.50 3.59 -1.15
C ILE A 38 0.92 4.45 -0.03
N ALA A 39 1.77 4.90 0.89
CA ALA A 39 1.35 5.78 1.97
C ALA A 39 0.74 7.08 1.40
N ALA A 40 1.33 7.66 0.36
CA ALA A 40 0.81 8.85 -0.31
C ALA A 40 -0.54 8.58 -1.00
N LYS A 41 -0.68 7.49 -1.76
CA LYS A 41 -1.95 7.12 -2.42
C LYS A 41 -3.07 6.90 -1.40
N LYS A 42 -2.77 6.17 -0.32
CA LYS A 42 -3.70 5.94 0.80
C LYS A 42 -4.10 7.25 1.48
N ALA A 43 -3.14 8.12 1.78
CA ALA A 43 -3.40 9.41 2.40
C ALA A 43 -4.26 10.32 1.48
N GLN A 44 -4.01 10.31 0.18
CA GLN A 44 -4.79 11.07 -0.79
C GLN A 44 -6.24 10.57 -0.87
N ALA A 45 -6.45 9.26 -0.90
CA ALA A 45 -7.78 8.65 -0.91
C ALA A 45 -8.54 8.97 0.39
N GLN A 46 -7.88 8.83 1.54
CA GLN A 46 -8.46 9.22 2.85
C GLN A 46 -8.83 10.70 2.89
N LYS A 47 -7.98 11.59 2.38
CA LYS A 47 -8.28 13.02 2.31
C LYS A 47 -9.50 13.31 1.44
N LYS A 48 -9.64 12.65 0.29
CA LYS A 48 -10.80 12.78 -0.59
C LYS A 48 -12.08 12.27 0.09
N ALA A 49 -12.02 11.08 0.70
CA ALA A 49 -13.12 10.48 1.45
C ALA A 49 -13.58 11.38 2.61
N MET A 50 -12.65 11.89 3.41
CA MET A 50 -12.95 12.83 4.50
C MET A 50 -13.55 14.14 3.98
N LYS A 51 -13.10 14.63 2.82
CA LYS A 51 -13.68 15.84 2.22
C LYS A 51 -15.15 15.62 1.86
N ILE A 52 -15.50 14.50 1.22
CA ILE A 52 -16.89 14.17 0.85
C ILE A 52 -17.79 14.17 2.08
N ILE A 53 -17.35 13.49 3.15
CA ILE A 53 -18.09 13.45 4.42
C ILE A 53 -18.16 14.84 5.07
N GLY A 54 -17.06 15.60 5.04
CA GLY A 54 -16.99 16.95 5.58
C GLY A 54 -17.92 17.94 4.88
N ASP A 55 -18.00 17.87 3.56
CA ASP A 55 -18.90 18.70 2.74
C ASP A 55 -20.37 18.37 3.07
N ALA A 56 -20.72 17.08 3.18
CA ALA A 56 -22.06 16.65 3.59
C ALA A 56 -22.41 17.09 5.01
N PHE A 57 -21.49 16.97 5.96
CA PHE A 57 -21.66 17.41 7.34
C PHE A 57 -21.85 18.93 7.43
N SER A 58 -21.06 19.71 6.67
CA SER A 58 -21.18 21.16 6.61
C SER A 58 -22.56 21.58 6.09
N GLY A 59 -23.05 20.92 5.04
CA GLY A 59 -24.39 21.13 4.52
C GLY A 59 -25.48 20.82 5.55
N ASP A 60 -25.39 19.69 6.24
CA ASP A 60 -26.38 19.32 7.26
C ASP A 60 -26.35 20.27 8.48
N LYS A 61 -25.16 20.74 8.86
CA LYS A 61 -25.00 21.76 9.90
C LYS A 61 -25.72 23.06 9.53
N GLN A 62 -25.63 23.50 8.28
CA GLN A 62 -26.34 24.72 7.82
C GLN A 62 -27.86 24.55 7.93
N ILE A 63 -28.37 23.36 7.59
CA ILE A 63 -29.79 23.04 7.75
C ILE A 63 -30.18 23.08 9.22
N ASP A 64 -29.38 22.49 10.13
CA ASP A 64 -29.63 22.55 11.56
C ASP A 64 -29.62 23.98 12.12
N ASP A 65 -28.67 24.81 11.66
CA ASP A 65 -28.60 26.23 12.03
C ASP A 65 -29.85 27.00 11.56
N ASP A 66 -30.35 26.75 10.34
CA ASP A 66 -31.61 27.34 9.85
C ASP A 66 -32.84 26.85 10.63
N LEU A 67 -32.93 25.55 10.89
CA LEU A 67 -34.01 24.96 11.67
C LEU A 67 -34.07 25.52 13.09
N ASN A 68 -32.90 25.79 13.71
CA ASN A 68 -32.84 26.40 15.03
C ASN A 68 -33.34 27.84 15.00
N LYS A 69 -32.94 28.66 14.01
CA LYS A 69 -33.46 30.02 13.83
C LYS A 69 -34.97 30.04 13.66
N ARG A 70 -35.53 29.12 12.85
CA ARG A 70 -36.98 29.00 12.66
C ARG A 70 -37.70 28.62 13.96
N ARG A 71 -37.14 27.69 14.73
CA ARG A 71 -37.69 27.32 16.05
C ARG A 71 -37.68 28.48 17.03
N GLU A 72 -36.62 29.29 17.02
CA GLU A 72 -36.54 30.52 17.81
C GLU A 72 -37.60 31.53 17.37
N LYS A 73 -37.77 31.75 16.05
CA LYS A 73 -38.83 32.59 15.50
C LYS A 73 -40.23 32.11 15.89
N VAL A 74 -40.50 30.80 15.84
CA VAL A 74 -41.78 30.25 16.30
C VAL A 74 -42.00 30.53 17.79
N ARG A 75 -40.95 30.44 18.63
CA ARG A 75 -41.06 30.76 20.06
C ARG A 75 -41.35 32.25 20.30
N THR A 76 -40.74 33.15 19.53
CA THR A 76 -41.01 34.59 19.66
C THR A 76 -42.44 34.91 19.23
N LEU A 77 -42.87 34.39 18.08
CA LEU A 77 -44.25 34.56 17.60
C LEU A 77 -45.28 34.00 18.59
N GLN A 78 -44.99 32.85 19.22
CA GLN A 78 -45.87 32.28 20.25
C GLN A 78 -45.98 33.19 21.48
N LYS A 79 -44.89 33.85 21.88
CA LYS A 79 -44.89 34.82 22.98
C LYS A 79 -45.70 36.06 22.61
N GLU A 80 -45.47 36.60 21.42
CA GLU A 80 -46.20 37.78 20.89
C GLU A 80 -47.69 37.50 20.76
N SER A 81 -48.09 36.37 20.18
CA SER A 81 -49.49 35.94 20.11
C SER A 81 -50.11 35.78 21.50
N GLY A 82 -49.36 35.26 22.48
CA GLY A 82 -49.79 35.17 23.88
C GLY A 82 -49.99 36.54 24.54
N GLU A 83 -49.09 37.48 24.31
CA GLU A 83 -49.18 38.85 24.83
C GLU A 83 -50.34 39.61 24.17
N ASN A 84 -50.52 39.48 22.85
CA ASN A 84 -51.64 40.06 22.12
C ASN A 84 -52.99 39.51 22.60
N ARG A 85 -53.09 38.20 22.87
CA ARG A 85 -54.30 37.59 23.43
C ARG A 85 -54.61 38.12 24.83
N ALA A 86 -53.59 38.34 25.67
CA ALA A 86 -53.79 38.93 27.00
C ALA A 86 -54.30 40.37 26.89
N ALA A 87 -53.67 41.20 26.05
CA ALA A 87 -54.10 42.58 25.83
C ALA A 87 -55.52 42.67 25.23
N MET A 88 -55.84 41.80 24.26
CA MET A 88 -57.18 41.70 23.69
C MET A 88 -58.23 41.35 24.76
N LYS A 89 -57.90 40.42 25.66
CA LYS A 89 -58.79 40.06 26.77
C LYS A 89 -58.99 41.23 27.73
N ASP A 90 -57.93 41.95 28.10
CA ASP A 90 -58.04 43.12 28.97
C ASP A 90 -58.94 44.21 28.36
N LEU A 91 -58.88 44.41 27.03
CA LEU A 91 -59.77 45.33 26.32
C LEU A 91 -61.23 44.84 26.33
N GLN A 92 -61.47 43.54 26.16
CA GLN A 92 -62.80 42.94 26.26
C GLN A 92 -63.39 43.11 27.68
N ASP A 93 -62.58 42.90 28.72
CA ASP A 93 -62.99 43.09 30.12
C ASP A 93 -63.28 44.58 30.41
N GLN A 94 -62.52 45.53 29.84
CA GLN A 94 -62.80 46.96 29.94
C GLN A 94 -64.12 47.33 29.25
N ARG A 95 -64.37 46.75 28.07
CA ARG A 95 -65.61 46.94 27.32
C ARG A 95 -66.81 46.46 28.12
N GLU A 96 -66.73 45.29 28.73
CA GLU A 96 -67.80 44.73 29.56
C GLU A 96 -68.10 45.61 30.78
N LYS A 97 -67.07 46.12 31.47
CA LYS A 97 -67.23 47.07 32.58
C LYS A 97 -67.95 48.36 32.18
N LEU A 98 -67.68 48.90 30.99
CA LEU A 98 -68.40 50.09 30.51
C LEU A 98 -69.88 49.80 30.28
N LEU A 99 -70.21 48.63 29.72
CA LEU A 99 -71.60 48.21 29.53
C LEU A 99 -72.32 48.02 30.86
N GLU A 100 -71.66 47.43 31.86
CA GLU A 100 -72.20 47.29 33.23
C GLU A 100 -72.44 48.64 33.91
N GLN A 101 -71.62 49.65 33.62
CA GLN A 101 -71.79 51.02 34.09
C GLN A 101 -72.95 51.76 33.40
N GLY A 102 -73.61 51.14 32.41
CA GLY A 102 -74.76 51.68 31.71
C GLY A 102 -74.43 52.48 30.45
N TYR A 103 -73.19 52.41 29.95
CA TYR A 103 -72.85 52.98 28.64
C TYR A 103 -73.61 52.23 27.54
N ALA A 104 -74.09 52.97 26.54
CA ALA A 104 -74.75 52.36 25.38
C ALA A 104 -73.74 51.58 24.54
N ALA A 105 -74.16 50.45 23.96
CA ALA A 105 -73.29 49.60 23.16
C ALA A 105 -72.74 50.30 21.89
N ASP A 106 -73.41 51.36 21.44
CA ASP A 106 -73.01 52.19 20.31
C ASP A 106 -72.35 53.51 20.73
N SER A 107 -71.98 53.67 22.01
CA SER A 107 -71.21 54.84 22.46
C SER A 107 -69.82 54.86 21.81
N ASP A 108 -69.24 56.04 21.71
CA ASP A 108 -67.93 56.22 21.08
C ASP A 108 -66.82 55.48 21.84
N GLU A 109 -66.91 55.39 23.17
CA GLU A 109 -65.97 54.65 24.02
C GLU A 109 -65.99 53.15 23.76
N VAL A 110 -67.20 52.55 23.68
CA VAL A 110 -67.36 51.11 23.43
C VAL A 110 -66.90 50.76 22.01
N LYS A 111 -67.23 51.59 21.02
CA LYS A 111 -66.78 51.42 19.64
C LYS A 111 -65.26 51.46 19.50
N ASN A 112 -64.60 52.40 20.18
CA ASN A 112 -63.14 52.50 20.15
C ASN A 112 -62.47 51.23 20.74
N LEU A 113 -63.02 50.66 21.81
CA LEU A 113 -62.55 49.38 22.34
C LEU A 113 -62.81 48.22 21.36
N ASP A 114 -63.98 48.19 20.72
CA ASP A 114 -64.30 47.18 19.69
C ASP A 114 -63.34 47.25 18.49
N GLU A 115 -62.93 48.44 18.06
CA GLU A 115 -61.92 48.64 17.01
C GLU A 115 -60.55 48.12 17.44
N GLN A 116 -60.12 48.38 18.68
CA GLN A 116 -58.85 47.84 19.20
C GLN A 116 -58.88 46.32 19.36
N VAL A 117 -60.00 45.76 19.82
CA VAL A 117 -60.17 44.29 19.91
C VAL A 117 -60.05 43.66 18.52
N LYS A 118 -60.65 44.27 17.48
CA LYS A 118 -60.53 43.80 16.10
C LYS A 118 -59.09 43.86 15.60
N SER A 119 -58.35 44.94 15.86
CA SER A 119 -56.96 45.04 15.40
C SER A 119 -56.07 43.98 16.06
N TYR A 120 -56.24 43.73 17.36
CA TYR A 120 -55.54 42.62 18.04
C TYR A 120 -55.97 41.25 17.49
N ALA A 121 -57.24 41.05 17.15
CA ALA A 121 -57.70 39.80 16.54
C ALA A 121 -57.00 39.52 15.20
N GLU A 122 -56.87 40.55 14.35
CA GLU A 122 -56.14 40.45 13.07
C GLU A 122 -54.66 40.13 13.30
N LEU A 123 -53.99 40.86 14.21
CA LEU A 123 -52.60 40.58 14.61
C LEU A 123 -52.38 39.14 15.12
N ILE A 124 -53.32 38.63 15.93
CA ILE A 124 -53.27 37.25 16.44
C ILE A 124 -53.43 36.26 15.29
N SER A 125 -54.36 36.51 14.37
CA SER A 125 -54.57 35.66 13.19
C SER A 125 -53.31 35.60 12.32
N ASP A 126 -52.72 36.76 11.99
CA ASP A 126 -51.52 36.85 11.15
C ASP A 126 -50.33 36.13 11.80
N THR A 127 -50.12 36.35 13.11
CA THR A 127 -49.04 35.66 13.85
C THR A 127 -49.26 34.15 13.93
N GLU A 128 -50.50 33.68 14.06
CA GLU A 128 -50.83 32.26 14.02
C GLU A 128 -50.57 31.63 12.65
N ASP A 129 -50.92 32.33 11.57
CA ASP A 129 -50.64 31.90 10.21
C ASP A 129 -49.13 31.82 9.95
N GLU A 130 -48.36 32.80 10.42
CA GLU A 130 -46.90 32.75 10.38
C GLU A 130 -46.33 31.55 11.15
N ILE A 131 -46.84 31.27 12.34
CA ILE A 131 -46.44 30.10 13.14
C ILE A 131 -46.72 28.81 12.36
N GLN A 132 -47.88 28.70 11.71
CA GLN A 132 -48.23 27.51 10.92
C GLN A 132 -47.29 27.35 9.71
N MET A 133 -47.00 28.44 9.00
CA MET A 133 -46.07 28.42 7.86
C MET A 133 -44.66 28.00 8.28
N GLU A 134 -44.10 28.60 9.35
CA GLU A 134 -42.76 28.24 9.82
C GLU A 134 -42.69 26.77 10.27
N ASN A 135 -43.73 26.29 10.96
CA ASN A 135 -43.81 24.88 11.34
C ASN A 135 -43.91 23.94 10.13
N ALA A 136 -44.62 24.34 9.07
CA ALA A 136 -44.69 23.58 7.84
C ALA A 136 -43.31 23.48 7.16
N VAL A 137 -42.57 24.59 7.09
CA VAL A 137 -41.20 24.60 6.54
C VAL A 137 -40.29 23.70 7.36
N VAL A 138 -40.31 23.79 8.69
CA VAL A 138 -39.51 22.93 9.58
C VAL A 138 -39.81 21.44 9.34
N ARG A 139 -41.08 21.07 9.18
CA ARG A 139 -41.49 19.68 8.88
C ARG A 139 -40.98 19.24 7.51
N GLN A 140 -41.14 20.08 6.50
CA GLN A 140 -40.72 19.78 5.12
C GLN A 140 -39.21 19.60 5.03
N SER A 141 -38.41 20.48 5.62
CA SER A 141 -36.94 20.34 5.67
C SER A 141 -36.51 19.04 6.36
N LYS A 142 -37.21 18.65 7.44
CA LYS A 142 -36.94 17.37 8.11
C LYS A 142 -37.28 16.17 7.21
N ILE A 143 -38.38 16.23 6.47
CA ILE A 143 -38.78 15.19 5.51
C ILE A 143 -37.76 15.09 4.37
N GLU A 144 -37.29 16.21 3.83
CA GLU A 144 -36.28 16.24 2.78
C GLU A 144 -34.95 15.63 3.24
N ARG A 145 -34.54 15.92 4.48
CA ARG A 145 -33.36 15.28 5.08
C ARG A 145 -33.53 13.77 5.18
N LEU A 146 -34.69 13.30 5.64
CA LEU A 146 -35.00 11.87 5.76
C LEU A 146 -35.10 11.14 4.41
N LYS A 147 -35.44 11.85 3.32
CA LYS A 147 -35.49 11.27 1.97
C LYS A 147 -34.12 11.21 1.31
N SER A 148 -33.30 12.23 1.56
CA SER A 148 -32.03 12.40 0.87
C SER A 148 -30.89 11.64 1.55
N ASP A 149 -30.97 11.42 2.86
CA ASP A 149 -29.96 10.74 3.69
C ASP A 149 -28.52 11.13 3.31
N PRO A 150 -28.19 12.43 3.33
CA PRO A 150 -26.98 12.96 2.71
C PRO A 150 -25.70 12.36 3.31
N MET A 151 -25.68 12.10 4.62
CA MET A 151 -24.53 11.47 5.29
C MET A 151 -24.35 10.00 4.92
N VAL A 152 -25.43 9.26 4.66
CA VAL A 152 -25.34 7.86 4.21
C VAL A 152 -24.73 7.83 2.81
N LYS A 153 -25.24 8.66 1.89
CA LYS A 153 -24.70 8.77 0.53
C LYS A 153 -23.26 9.25 0.51
N ALA A 154 -22.91 10.23 1.34
CA ALA A 154 -21.54 10.72 1.46
C ALA A 154 -20.60 9.63 1.98
N ARG A 155 -21.06 8.80 2.91
CA ARG A 155 -20.31 7.65 3.40
C ARG A 155 -20.12 6.61 2.29
N GLU A 156 -21.18 6.23 1.58
CA GLU A 156 -21.08 5.28 0.45
C GLU A 156 -20.10 5.78 -0.64
N GLN A 157 -20.15 7.06 -0.97
CA GLN A 157 -19.20 7.68 -1.90
C GLN A 157 -17.77 7.68 -1.37
N ALA A 158 -17.58 8.01 -0.09
CA ALA A 158 -16.28 7.96 0.56
C ALA A 158 -15.71 6.54 0.59
N ASP A 159 -16.54 5.54 0.88
CA ASP A 159 -16.18 4.13 0.87
C ASP A 159 -15.78 3.68 -0.55
N SER A 160 -16.53 4.08 -1.58
CA SER A 160 -16.18 3.80 -2.98
C SER A 160 -14.84 4.41 -3.41
N VAL A 161 -14.53 5.64 -2.94
CA VAL A 161 -13.23 6.27 -3.20
C VAL A 161 -12.08 5.52 -2.53
N LEU A 162 -12.29 5.01 -1.32
CA LEU A 162 -11.29 4.23 -0.60
C LEU A 162 -11.10 2.83 -1.22
N GLU A 163 -12.18 2.20 -1.65
CA GLU A 163 -12.16 0.90 -2.33
C GLU A 163 -11.40 0.99 -3.66
N ALA A 164 -11.74 1.95 -4.51
CA ALA A 164 -11.04 2.16 -5.78
C ALA A 164 -9.54 2.43 -5.60
N ALA A 165 -9.16 3.21 -4.57
CA ALA A 165 -7.76 3.44 -4.26
C ALA A 165 -7.06 2.19 -3.70
N SER A 166 -7.80 1.34 -2.99
CA SER A 166 -7.27 0.08 -2.46
C SER A 166 -7.03 -0.93 -3.58
N ASP A 167 -7.93 -1.00 -4.57
CA ASP A 167 -7.77 -1.83 -5.76
C ASP A 167 -6.56 -1.39 -6.60
N GLU A 168 -6.36 -0.08 -6.76
CA GLU A 168 -5.18 0.46 -7.45
C GLU A 168 -3.88 0.08 -6.71
N ILE A 169 -3.84 0.28 -5.39
CA ILE A 169 -2.68 -0.11 -4.55
C ILE A 169 -2.40 -1.61 -4.67
N LEU A 170 -3.44 -2.45 -4.64
CA LEU A 170 -3.29 -3.90 -4.82
C LEU A 170 -2.76 -4.24 -6.21
N GLY A 171 -3.24 -3.56 -7.26
CA GLY A 171 -2.75 -3.70 -8.62
C GLY A 171 -1.26 -3.37 -8.74
N ASP A 172 -0.82 -2.27 -8.14
CA ASP A 172 0.59 -1.86 -8.10
C ASP A 172 1.46 -2.91 -7.38
N LEU A 173 1.00 -3.41 -6.22
CA LEU A 173 1.66 -4.47 -5.46
C LEU A 173 1.82 -5.77 -6.27
N ILE A 174 0.78 -6.17 -7.01
CA ILE A 174 0.84 -7.37 -7.86
C ILE A 174 1.80 -7.15 -9.03
N ALA A 175 1.77 -5.97 -9.65
CA ALA A 175 2.64 -5.65 -10.78
C ALA A 175 4.13 -5.66 -10.36
N GLU A 176 4.44 -5.06 -9.22
CA GLU A 176 5.81 -5.06 -8.67
C GLU A 176 6.25 -6.47 -8.26
N GLY A 177 5.37 -7.24 -7.61
CA GLY A 177 5.64 -8.64 -7.28
C GLY A 177 5.98 -9.48 -8.51
N LYS A 178 5.30 -9.25 -9.64
CA LYS A 178 5.63 -9.88 -10.92
C LYS A 178 6.99 -9.43 -11.45
N GLN A 179 7.25 -8.12 -11.50
CA GLN A 179 8.54 -7.59 -11.96
C GLN A 179 9.72 -8.18 -11.17
N HIS A 180 9.61 -8.24 -9.85
CA HIS A 180 10.66 -8.81 -9.01
C HIS A 180 10.83 -10.33 -9.20
N ILE A 181 9.75 -11.08 -9.47
CA ILE A 181 9.86 -12.50 -9.84
C ILE A 181 10.54 -12.64 -11.20
N ASP A 182 10.16 -11.83 -12.18
CA ASP A 182 10.72 -11.85 -13.53
C ASP A 182 12.22 -11.52 -13.51
N GLU A 183 12.63 -10.49 -12.76
CA GLU A 183 14.03 -10.14 -12.53
C GLU A 183 14.82 -11.30 -11.91
N LYS A 184 14.29 -11.93 -10.86
CA LYS A 184 14.94 -13.09 -10.23
C LYS A 184 15.05 -14.28 -11.17
N LEU A 185 14.02 -14.54 -11.98
CA LEU A 185 14.06 -15.61 -12.98
C LEU A 185 15.10 -15.32 -14.06
N GLU A 186 15.25 -14.07 -14.50
CA GLU A 186 16.31 -13.68 -15.43
C GLU A 186 17.71 -13.85 -14.81
N GLU A 187 17.89 -13.44 -13.55
CA GLU A 187 19.17 -13.66 -12.84
C GLU A 187 19.50 -15.15 -12.69
N GLU A 188 18.51 -15.98 -12.33
CA GLU A 188 18.70 -17.43 -12.24
C GLU A 188 19.01 -18.06 -13.61
N LYS A 189 18.36 -17.59 -14.69
CA LYS A 189 18.67 -18.02 -16.05
C LYS A 189 20.09 -17.67 -16.46
N LYS A 190 20.53 -16.42 -16.24
CA LYS A 190 21.90 -15.98 -16.54
C LYS A 190 22.93 -16.82 -15.77
N LYS A 191 22.71 -17.06 -14.48
CA LYS A 191 23.57 -17.94 -13.67
C LYS A 191 23.60 -19.38 -14.20
N ALA A 192 22.46 -19.90 -14.68
CA ALA A 192 22.39 -21.23 -15.26
C ALA A 192 23.10 -21.32 -16.62
N GLU A 193 22.98 -20.30 -17.47
CA GLU A 193 23.70 -20.19 -18.75
C GLU A 193 25.21 -20.12 -18.51
N GLU A 194 25.69 -19.24 -17.63
CA GLU A 194 27.11 -19.17 -17.27
C GLU A 194 27.65 -20.49 -16.70
N ALA A 195 26.84 -21.20 -15.91
CA ALA A 195 27.22 -22.51 -15.36
C ALA A 195 27.25 -23.60 -16.44
N LYS A 196 26.42 -23.48 -17.48
CA LYS A 196 26.41 -24.39 -18.62
C LYS A 196 27.62 -24.16 -19.52
N GLU A 197 27.93 -22.91 -19.86
CA GLU A 197 29.12 -22.54 -20.62
C GLU A 197 30.41 -23.03 -19.94
N LYS A 198 30.56 -22.80 -18.63
CA LYS A 198 31.71 -23.31 -17.86
C LYS A 198 31.83 -24.83 -17.88
N LYS A 199 30.72 -25.56 -17.93
CA LYS A 199 30.75 -27.02 -18.05
C LYS A 199 31.17 -27.47 -19.44
N GLU A 200 30.64 -26.83 -20.48
CA GLU A 200 31.01 -27.10 -21.87
C GLU A 200 32.53 -26.81 -22.10
N GLU A 201 33.06 -25.68 -21.59
CA GLU A 201 34.50 -25.37 -21.64
C GLU A 201 35.36 -26.42 -20.89
N LEU A 202 34.91 -26.88 -19.72
CA LEU A 202 35.63 -27.91 -18.96
C LEU A 202 35.63 -29.26 -19.68
N GLU A 203 34.53 -29.63 -20.36
CA GLU A 203 34.46 -30.85 -21.17
C GLU A 203 35.42 -30.77 -22.35
N GLU A 204 35.49 -29.64 -23.04
CA GLU A 204 36.40 -29.42 -24.17
C GLU A 204 37.88 -29.49 -23.73
N GLN A 205 38.23 -28.88 -22.59
CA GLN A 205 39.57 -29.02 -22.00
C GLN A 205 39.91 -30.46 -21.57
N ILE A 206 38.91 -31.22 -21.10
CA ILE A 206 39.10 -32.63 -20.75
C ILE A 206 39.30 -33.49 -22.00
N GLU A 207 38.60 -33.21 -23.10
CA GLU A 207 38.82 -33.90 -24.37
C GLU A 207 40.22 -33.61 -24.94
N ALA A 208 40.64 -32.34 -24.99
CA ALA A 208 41.98 -31.96 -25.41
C ALA A 208 43.06 -32.70 -24.60
N ARG A 209 42.94 -32.72 -23.27
CA ARG A 209 43.88 -33.48 -22.40
C ARG A 209 43.83 -34.99 -22.63
N LYS A 210 42.69 -35.56 -23.01
CA LYS A 210 42.60 -36.99 -23.35
C LYS A 210 43.29 -37.29 -24.67
N GLU A 211 43.24 -36.38 -25.65
CA GLU A 211 43.98 -36.51 -26.91
C GLU A 211 45.49 -36.39 -26.67
N ASP A 212 45.94 -35.37 -25.93
CA ASP A 212 47.35 -35.20 -25.55
C ASP A 212 47.88 -36.44 -24.82
N ARG A 213 47.09 -37.02 -23.91
CA ARG A 213 47.47 -38.24 -23.20
C ARG A 213 47.58 -39.44 -24.13
N LYS A 214 46.67 -39.59 -25.11
CA LYS A 214 46.77 -40.64 -26.12
C LYS A 214 48.01 -40.47 -27.00
N GLU A 215 48.39 -39.23 -27.32
CA GLU A 215 49.63 -38.95 -28.06
C GLU A 215 50.88 -39.25 -27.22
N GLN A 216 50.88 -38.88 -25.94
CA GLN A 216 51.94 -39.26 -25.01
C GLN A 216 52.03 -40.78 -24.82
N GLU A 217 50.90 -41.48 -24.70
CA GLU A 217 50.86 -42.94 -24.60
C GLU A 217 51.49 -43.58 -25.85
N LYS A 218 51.16 -43.12 -27.06
CA LYS A 218 51.82 -43.56 -28.31
C LYS A 218 53.32 -43.28 -28.33
N LEU A 219 53.73 -42.06 -27.98
CA LEU A 219 55.15 -41.71 -27.88
C LEU A 219 55.89 -42.59 -26.88
N THR A 220 55.26 -42.94 -25.76
CA THR A 220 55.87 -43.84 -24.76
C THR A 220 55.92 -45.29 -25.25
N GLU A 221 54.93 -45.76 -26.00
CA GLU A 221 54.96 -47.08 -26.67
C GLU A 221 56.08 -47.13 -27.71
N ASP A 222 56.22 -46.10 -28.55
CA ASP A 222 57.29 -45.99 -29.54
C ASP A 222 58.68 -45.98 -28.88
N ILE A 223 58.84 -45.27 -27.75
CA ILE A 223 60.08 -45.26 -26.96
C ILE A 223 60.36 -46.63 -26.33
N LEU A 224 59.34 -47.31 -25.82
CA LEU A 224 59.45 -48.66 -25.25
C LEU A 224 59.81 -49.70 -26.32
N GLU A 225 59.27 -49.56 -27.53
CA GLU A 225 59.57 -50.42 -28.66
C GLU A 225 61.01 -50.18 -29.14
N ALA A 226 61.43 -48.92 -29.29
CA ALA A 226 62.82 -48.57 -29.58
C ALA A 226 63.79 -49.06 -28.49
N ALA A 227 63.39 -49.03 -27.21
CA ALA A 227 64.19 -49.55 -26.11
C ALA A 227 64.33 -51.08 -26.15
N LYS A 228 63.27 -51.81 -26.51
CA LYS A 228 63.30 -53.26 -26.72
C LYS A 228 64.11 -53.65 -27.95
N GLU A 229 64.06 -52.86 -29.02
CA GLU A 229 64.93 -53.05 -30.19
C GLU A 229 66.41 -52.83 -29.84
N MET A 230 66.71 -51.83 -28.98
CA MET A 230 68.06 -51.63 -28.43
C MET A 230 68.52 -52.77 -27.51
N GLU A 231 67.61 -53.40 -26.75
CA GLU A 231 67.94 -54.53 -25.86
C GLU A 231 68.23 -55.83 -26.65
N ASN A 232 67.53 -56.05 -27.76
CA ASN A 232 67.72 -57.24 -28.61
C ASN A 232 68.97 -57.15 -29.51
N ALA A 233 69.46 -55.95 -29.80
CA ALA A 233 70.70 -55.70 -30.53
C ALA A 233 71.87 -55.54 -29.54
N GLY A 234 72.32 -56.63 -28.93
CA GLY A 234 73.39 -56.62 -27.93
C GLY A 234 74.65 -55.87 -28.39
N ASN A 235 74.83 -54.64 -27.90
CA ASN A 235 75.97 -53.78 -28.20
C ASN A 235 76.48 -53.03 -26.95
N THR A 236 77.75 -52.66 -27.03
CA THR A 236 78.62 -52.24 -25.92
C THR A 236 78.26 -50.89 -25.29
N VAL A 237 78.77 -50.66 -24.07
CA VAL A 237 78.58 -49.47 -23.19
C VAL A 237 78.77 -48.11 -23.89
N SER A 238 79.46 -48.04 -25.03
CA SER A 238 79.66 -46.82 -25.82
C SER A 238 78.38 -46.30 -26.49
N ASP A 239 77.51 -47.20 -26.97
CA ASP A 239 76.29 -46.81 -27.68
C ASP A 239 75.20 -46.38 -26.68
N ALA A 240 75.16 -47.01 -25.50
CA ALA A 240 74.33 -46.57 -24.38
C ALA A 240 74.71 -45.15 -23.92
N GLN A 241 75.99 -44.79 -23.92
CA GLN A 241 76.44 -43.43 -23.56
C GLN A 241 76.05 -42.39 -24.61
N GLN A 242 76.07 -42.71 -25.91
CA GLN A 242 75.60 -41.80 -26.96
C GLN A 242 74.07 -41.67 -26.98
N ALA A 243 73.34 -42.76 -26.75
CA ALA A 243 71.89 -42.75 -26.63
C ALA A 243 71.42 -41.94 -25.42
N ILE A 244 72.07 -42.09 -24.25
CA ILE A 244 71.80 -41.27 -23.07
C ILE A 244 72.12 -39.79 -23.33
N LYS A 245 73.18 -39.48 -24.11
CA LYS A 245 73.53 -38.10 -24.47
C LYS A 245 72.54 -37.48 -25.46
N ALA A 246 72.00 -38.28 -26.39
CA ALA A 246 70.93 -37.87 -27.30
C ALA A 246 69.60 -37.68 -26.56
N LEU A 247 69.30 -38.53 -25.57
CA LEU A 247 68.16 -38.38 -24.67
C LEU A 247 68.29 -37.15 -23.77
N MET A 248 69.48 -36.87 -23.21
CA MET A 248 69.72 -35.64 -22.46
C MET A 248 69.57 -34.39 -23.33
N ASN A 249 70.03 -34.41 -24.58
CA ASN A 249 69.81 -33.30 -25.49
C ASN A 249 68.33 -33.13 -25.87
N LYS A 250 67.58 -34.22 -26.05
CA LYS A 250 66.14 -34.15 -26.28
C LYS A 250 65.37 -33.69 -25.04
N MET A 251 65.72 -34.16 -23.85
CA MET A 251 65.09 -33.70 -22.60
C MET A 251 65.45 -32.24 -22.29
N ASN A 252 66.68 -31.78 -22.60
CA ASN A 252 67.04 -30.37 -22.51
C ASN A 252 66.29 -29.51 -23.55
N LEU A 253 66.08 -30.01 -24.77
CA LEU A 253 65.27 -29.31 -25.78
C LEU A 253 63.81 -29.19 -25.32
N VAL A 254 63.27 -30.24 -24.70
CA VAL A 254 61.92 -30.23 -24.11
C VAL A 254 61.86 -29.34 -22.87
N GLU A 255 62.89 -29.29 -22.01
CA GLU A 255 62.94 -28.34 -20.88
C GLU A 255 63.07 -26.88 -21.34
N ASP A 256 63.83 -26.61 -22.40
CA ASP A 256 63.96 -25.27 -22.98
C ASP A 256 62.69 -24.86 -23.75
N ASP A 257 61.97 -25.79 -24.38
CA ASP A 257 60.65 -25.54 -24.98
C ASP A 257 59.56 -25.33 -23.91
N VAL A 258 59.61 -26.07 -22.79
CA VAL A 258 58.72 -25.86 -21.64
C VAL A 258 59.01 -24.54 -20.93
N LYS A 259 60.28 -24.11 -20.86
CA LYS A 259 60.66 -22.79 -20.32
C LYS A 259 60.37 -21.66 -21.30
N GLY A 260 60.52 -21.88 -22.62
CA GLY A 260 60.18 -20.93 -23.67
C GLY A 260 58.68 -20.62 -23.71
N ALA A 261 57.83 -21.64 -23.56
CA ALA A 261 56.39 -21.45 -23.41
C ALA A 261 56.00 -20.69 -22.13
N ALA A 262 56.78 -20.80 -21.05
CA ALA A 262 56.55 -20.04 -19.82
C ALA A 262 57.04 -18.58 -19.89
N VAL A 263 57.98 -18.25 -20.79
CA VAL A 263 58.48 -16.87 -20.98
C VAL A 263 57.54 -16.06 -21.89
N ASP A 264 56.81 -16.69 -22.82
CA ASP A 264 55.82 -16.02 -23.67
C ASP A 264 54.45 -15.76 -22.99
N GLN A 265 54.25 -16.20 -21.74
CA GLN A 265 53.12 -15.75 -20.90
C GLN A 265 53.48 -14.52 -20.02
N GLY A 266 54.61 -13.87 -20.30
CA GLY A 266 55.14 -12.72 -19.57
C GLY A 266 55.36 -11.47 -20.43
N VAL A 267 54.51 -11.18 -21.42
CA VAL A 267 54.30 -9.84 -22.01
C VAL A 267 52.82 -9.66 -22.36
#